data_AF-A0A508TRI5-F1
#
_entry.id   AF-A0A508TRI5-F1
#
_cell.length_a   1.000
_cell.length_b   1.000
_cell.length_c   1.000
_cell.angle_alpha   90.00
_cell.angle_beta   90.00
_cell.angle_gamma   90.00
#
_symmetry.space_group_name_H-M   'P 1'
#
loop_
_entity.id
_entity.type
_entity.pdbx_description
1 polymer ?
#
loop_
_entity_poly.entity_id
_entity_poly.type
_entity_poly.pdbx_seq_one_letter_code
_entity_poly.pdbx_strand_id
1 'polypeptide(L)' 'MALKTTKFDIQDHLNTLEQQAAYLEAALTENDPSFIATAISDVIRARGIASGRGRGSSKDRC' A
#
# COMPACT_ATOMS: atom_id res chain seq x y z
N MET A 1 10.43 -17.56 25.30
CA MET A 1 10.60 -16.18 24.81
C MET A 1 9.40 -15.87 23.91
N ALA A 2 8.62 -14.83 24.22
CA ALA A 2 7.45 -14.47 23.40
C ALA A 2 7.89 -13.57 22.24
N LEU A 3 7.64 -14.00 21.01
CA LEU A 3 7.89 -13.21 19.81
C LEU A 3 6.81 -12.11 19.71
N LYS A 4 7.22 -10.85 19.74
CA LYS A 4 6.32 -9.73 19.49
C LYS A 4 6.07 -9.65 17.98
N THR A 5 4.87 -10.03 17.56
CA THR A 5 4.43 -9.84 16.17
C THR A 5 3.71 -8.51 16.06
N THR A 6 4.07 -7.72 15.04
CA THR A 6 3.33 -6.52 14.66
C THR A 6 2.38 -6.88 13.52
N LYS A 7 1.26 -6.15 13.43
CA LYS A 7 0.30 -6.34 12.33
C LYS A 7 0.97 -5.88 11.04
N PHE A 8 1.15 -6.80 10.09
CA PHE A 8 1.68 -6.49 8.77
C PHE A 8 0.55 -5.88 7.93
N ASP A 9 0.76 -4.67 7.43
CA ASP A 9 -0.14 -4.00 6.49
C ASP A 9 0.63 -3.66 5.22
N ILE A 10 0.22 -4.25 4.11
CA ILE A 10 0.88 -4.15 2.81
C ILE A 10 0.92 -2.68 2.36
N GLN A 11 -0.08 -1.89 2.74
CA GLN A 11 -0.20 -0.48 2.35
C GLN A 11 0.93 0.38 2.94
N ASP A 12 1.47 0.03 4.11
CA ASP A 12 2.62 0.71 4.72
C ASP A 12 3.94 0.39 4.00
N HIS A 13 3.97 -0.71 3.24
CA HIS A 13 5.15 -1.16 2.50
C HIS A 13 5.12 -0.76 1.02
N LEU A 14 4.02 -0.18 0.50
CA LEU A 14 3.87 0.23 -0.91
C LEU A 14 4.01 1.74 -1.11
N ASN A 15 4.78 2.41 -0.25
CA ASN A 15 4.91 3.88 -0.25
C ASN A 15 5.75 4.42 -1.42
N THR A 16 6.68 3.61 -1.96
CA THR A 16 7.53 3.99 -3.09
C THR A 16 7.21 3.21 -4.36
N LEU A 17 7.55 3.79 -5.51
CA LEU A 17 7.39 3.12 -6.80
C LEU A 17 8.22 1.83 -6.90
N GLU A 18 9.41 1.80 -6.29
CA GLU A 18 10.28 0.62 -6.29
C GLU A 18 9.65 -0.54 -5.52
N GLN A 19 9.03 -0.25 -4.37
CA GLN A 19 8.29 -1.24 -3.58
C GLN A 19 7.07 -1.77 -4.33
N GLN A 20 6.33 -0.89 -5.03
CA GLN A 20 5.20 -1.29 -5.86
C GLN A 20 5.62 -2.20 -7.01
N ALA A 21 6.74 -1.89 -7.68
CA ALA A 21 7.28 -2.72 -8.74
C ALA A 21 7.73 -4.09 -8.21
N ALA A 22 8.50 -4.13 -7.12
CA ALA A 22 8.95 -5.39 -6.51
C ALA A 22 7.78 -6.29 -6.09
N TYR A 23 6.69 -5.70 -5.60
CA TYR A 23 5.48 -6.45 -5.23
C TYR A 23 4.75 -7.04 -6.45
N LEU A 24 4.61 -6.26 -7.52
CA LEU A 24 3.98 -6.75 -8.76
C LEU A 24 4.82 -7.84 -9.44
N GLU A 25 6.14 -7.70 -9.46
CA GLU A 25 7.06 -8.73 -9.98
C GLU A 25 6.95 -10.04 -9.20
N ALA A 26 6.84 -9.96 -7.87
CA ALA A 26 6.59 -11.13 -7.02
C ALA A 26 5.23 -11.78 -7.34
N ALA A 27 4.18 -10.98 -7.53
CA ALA A 27 2.85 -11.48 -7.89
C ALA A 27 2.82 -12.13 -9.28
N LEU A 28 3.55 -11.59 -10.24
CA LEU A 28 3.70 -12.19 -11.58
C LEU A 28 4.45 -13.52 -11.54
N THR A 29 5.41 -13.64 -10.62
CA THR A 29 6.19 -14.89 -10.42
C THR A 29 5.34 -16.01 -9.85
N GLU A 30 4.36 -15.71 -8.97
CA GLU A 30 3.44 -16.72 -8.44
C GLU A 30 2.49 -17.31 -9.51
N ASN A 31 2.30 -16.58 -10.62
CA ASN A 31 1.41 -16.95 -11.73
C ASN A 31 -0.06 -17.17 -11.33
N ASP A 32 -0.50 -16.63 -10.19
CA ASP A 32 -1.90 -16.70 -9.76
C ASP A 32 -2.67 -15.44 -10.21
N PRO A 33 -3.68 -15.59 -11.08
CA PRO A 33 -4.42 -14.45 -11.63
C PRO A 33 -5.24 -13.70 -10.57
N SER A 34 -5.68 -14.38 -9.51
CA SER A 34 -6.46 -13.76 -8.43
C SER A 34 -5.55 -12.91 -7.54
N PHE A 35 -4.34 -13.38 -7.28
CA PHE A 35 -3.31 -12.68 -6.53
C PHE A 35 -2.83 -11.45 -7.29
N ILE A 36 -2.59 -11.56 -8.60
CA ILE A 36 -2.21 -10.42 -9.45
C ILE A 36 -3.30 -9.33 -9.42
N ALA A 37 -4.57 -9.69 -9.55
CA ALA A 37 -5.68 -8.74 -9.48
C ALA A 37 -5.77 -8.03 -8.12
N THR A 38 -5.49 -8.78 -7.04
CA THR A 38 -5.44 -8.24 -5.67
C THR A 38 -4.25 -7.27 -5.52
N ALA A 39 -3.06 -7.67 -5.96
CA ALA A 39 -1.85 -6.86 -5.89
C ALA A 39 -1.99 -5.52 -6.64
N ILE A 40 -2.60 -5.55 -7.83
CA ILE A 40 -2.91 -4.34 -8.60
C ILE A 40 -3.86 -3.43 -7.82
N SER A 41 -4.91 -3.99 -7.21
CA SER A 41 -5.87 -3.24 -6.41
C SER A 41 -5.21 -2.58 -5.19
N ASP A 42 -4.29 -3.30 -4.52
CA ASP A 42 -3.51 -2.78 -3.40
C ASP A 42 -2.59 -1.62 -3.80
N VAL A 43 -1.89 -1.73 -4.93
CA VAL A 43 -1.04 -0.65 -5.45
C VAL A 43 -1.86 0.59 -5.84
N ILE A 44 -3.02 0.40 -6.47
CA ILE A 44 -3.95 1.51 -6.79
C ILE A 44 -4.40 2.22 -5.52
N ARG A 45 -4.75 1.46 -4.47
CA ARG A 45 -5.17 2.00 -3.18
C ARG A 45 -4.04 2.76 -2.49
N ALA A 46 -2.83 2.22 -2.47
CA ALA A 46 -1.65 2.88 -1.90
C ALA A 46 -1.40 4.24 -2.56
N ARG A 47 -1.53 4.33 -3.89
CA ARG A 47 -1.39 5.59 -4.65
C ARG A 47 -2.55 6.57 -4.37
N GLY A 48 -3.78 6.08 -4.25
CA GLY A 48 -4.97 6.90 -4.00
C GLY A 48 -4.99 7.55 -2.61
N ILE A 49 -4.51 6.85 -1.57
CA ILE A 49 -4.40 7.41 -0.22
C ILE A 49 -3.16 8.32 -0.11
N ALA A 50 -2.08 8.02 -0.83
CA ALA A 50 -0.86 8.84 -0.87
C ALA A 50 -1.10 10.27 -1.43
N SER A 51 -2.15 10.47 -2.25
CA SER A 51 -2.50 11.80 -2.79
C SER A 51 -3.37 12.65 -1.84
N GLY A 52 -3.80 12.10 -0.70
CA GLY A 52 -4.69 12.75 0.26
C GLY A 52 -4.04 13.52 1.41
N ARG A 53 -2.71 13.73 1.42
CA ARG A 53 -2.05 14.64 2.39
C ARG A 53 -2.10 16.10 1.91
N GLY A 54 -3.30 16.57 1.62
CA GLY A 54 -3.60 18.00 1.67
C GLY A 54 -3.51 18.46 3.13
N ARG A 55 -2.42 19.15 3.47
CA ARG A 55 -2.41 20.07 4.61
C ARG A 55 -3.59 21.04 4.45
N GLY A 56 -4.33 21.27 5.53
CA GLY A 56 -5.27 22.40 5.60
C GLY A 56 -6.65 22.10 6.19
N SER A 57 -6.74 21.37 7.30
CA SER A 57 -7.89 21.54 8.20
C SER A 57 -7.68 22.80 9.04
N SER A 58 -7.73 23.97 8.40
CA SER A 58 -7.91 25.23 9.10
C SER A 58 -9.37 25.31 9.50
N LYS A 59 -9.68 24.86 10.71
CA LYS A 59 -10.89 25.26 11.43
C LYS A 59 -10.70 26.74 11.83
N ASP A 60 -10.74 27.64 10.86
CA ASP A 60 -10.95 29.05 11.16
C ASP A 60 -12.44 29.23 11.42
N ARG A 61 -12.75 29.21 12.71
CA ARG A 61 -13.91 29.89 13.28
C ARG A 61 -13.94 31.32 12.78
N CYS A 62 -15.03 31.70 12.11
CA CYS A 62 -15.64 33.02 12.19
C CYS A 62 -17.16 32.80 12.16
#